data_AF-A0A3M7R049-F1
#
_entry.id   AF-A0A3M7R049-F1
#
_cell.length_a   1.000
_cell.length_b   1.000
_cell.length_c   1.000
_cell.angle_alpha   90.00
_cell.angle_beta   90.00
_cell.angle_gamma   90.00
#
_symmetry.space_group_name_H-M   'P 1'
#
loop_
_entity.id
_entity.type
_entity.pdbx_description
1 polymer ?
#
loop_
_entity_poly.entity_id
_entity_poly.type
_entity_poly.pdbx_seq_one_letter_code
_entity_poly.pdbx_strand_id
1 'polypeptide(L)'
;MAPIQIMKKIVNQIMKRLVKQAKFKSDKKKLEKLSKIASEAPIASEATQSAVKKGLCKHKNPIAFPECGKLMKNERGVKQHITEMHE
;
A
#
# COMPACT_ATOMS: atom_id res chain seq x y z
N MET A 1 -2.78 -58.87 14.44
CA MET A 1 -1.82 -57.73 14.51
C MET A 1 -1.25 -57.66 15.92
N ALA A 2 0.07 -57.64 16.08
CA ALA A 2 0.69 -57.59 17.40
C ALA A 2 0.41 -56.25 18.12
N PRO A 3 0.16 -56.23 19.44
CA PRO A 3 -0.21 -55.03 20.20
C PRO A 3 0.76 -53.85 20.00
N ILE A 4 2.05 -54.16 19.83
CA ILE A 4 3.12 -53.18 19.58
C ILE A 4 2.90 -52.39 18.28
N GLN A 5 2.40 -53.03 17.24
CA GLN A 5 2.15 -52.36 15.96
C GLN A 5 0.98 -51.37 16.03
N ILE A 6 -0.03 -51.70 16.83
CA ILE A 6 -1.20 -50.84 17.06
C ILE A 6 -0.76 -49.58 17.81
N MET A 7 0.04 -49.73 18.87
CA MET A 7 0.59 -48.60 19.63
C MET A 7 1.45 -47.68 18.75
N LYS A 8 2.33 -48.23 17.91
CA LYS A 8 3.13 -47.42 16.97
C LYS A 8 2.26 -46.59 16.02
N LYS A 9 1.16 -47.16 15.53
CA LYS A 9 0.24 -46.48 14.60
C LYS A 9 -0.50 -45.33 15.29
N ILE A 10 -0.92 -45.54 16.54
CA ILE A 10 -1.58 -44.52 17.38
C ILE A 10 -0.62 -43.36 17.65
N VAL A 11 0.61 -43.64 18.10
CA VAL A 11 1.61 -42.60 18.39
C VAL A 11 1.92 -41.77 17.15
N ASN A 12 2.11 -42.40 16.00
CA ASN A 12 2.37 -41.69 14.74
C ASN A 12 1.18 -40.79 14.32
N GLN A 13 -0.06 -41.26 14.53
CA GLN A 13 -1.25 -40.48 14.25
C GLN A 13 -1.37 -39.25 15.17
N ILE A 14 -1.05 -39.41 16.46
CA ILE A 14 -1.02 -38.31 17.44
C ILE A 14 0.05 -37.27 17.03
N MET A 15 1.26 -37.71 16.71
CA MET A 15 2.35 -36.82 16.28
C MET A 15 1.98 -36.00 15.04
N LYS A 16 1.35 -36.61 14.03
CA LYS A 16 0.87 -35.89 12.83
C LYS A 16 -0.14 -34.80 13.17
N ARG A 17 -1.08 -35.08 14.10
CA ARG A 17 -2.08 -34.09 14.53
C ARG A 17 -1.43 -32.93 15.28
N LEU A 18 -0.47 -33.20 16.15
CA LEU A 18 0.27 -32.16 16.90
C LEU A 18 1.04 -31.23 15.96
N VAL A 19 1.75 -31.79 14.98
CA VAL A 19 2.48 -30.99 13.97
C VAL A 19 1.52 -30.12 13.15
N LYS A 20 0.37 -30.67 12.73
CA LYS A 20 -0.64 -29.90 11.99
C LYS A 20 -1.21 -28.74 12.82
N GLN A 21 -1.48 -28.99 14.10
CA GLN A 21 -2.01 -27.97 15.01
C GLN A 21 -0.98 -26.86 15.28
N ALA A 22 0.31 -27.21 15.39
CA ALA A 22 1.39 -26.24 15.54
C ALA A 22 1.55 -25.34 14.31
N LYS A 23 1.50 -25.92 13.10
CA LYS A 23 1.53 -25.16 11.84
C LYS A 23 0.36 -24.18 11.76
N PHE A 24 -0.87 -24.64 12.00
CA PHE A 24 -2.05 -23.78 11.98
C PHE A 24 -1.98 -22.61 12.97
N LYS A 25 -1.45 -22.83 14.18
CA LYS A 25 -1.22 -21.75 15.16
C LYS A 25 -0.18 -20.74 14.69
N SER A 26 0.86 -21.17 13.99
CA SER A 26 1.87 -20.29 13.39
C SER A 26 1.26 -19.42 12.28
N ASP A 27 0.49 -20.04 11.39
CA ASP A 27 -0.15 -19.36 10.26
C ASP A 27 -1.19 -18.34 10.74
N LYS A 28 -1.98 -18.69 11.77
CA LYS A 28 -2.92 -17.75 12.40
C LYS A 28 -2.23 -16.51 12.96
N LYS A 29 -1.11 -16.68 13.69
CA LYS A 29 -0.33 -15.55 14.23
C LYS A 29 0.25 -14.66 13.12
N LYS A 30 0.70 -15.25 12.01
CA LYS A 30 1.16 -14.47 10.84
C LYS A 30 0.02 -13.68 10.23
N LEU A 31 -1.15 -14.29 10.05
CA LEU A 31 -2.33 -13.64 9.49
C LEU A 31 -2.82 -12.47 10.37
N GLU A 32 -2.87 -12.64 11.69
CA GLU A 32 -3.23 -11.57 12.63
C GLU A 32 -2.26 -10.37 12.53
N LYS A 33 -0.95 -10.62 12.40
CA LYS A 33 0.04 -9.56 12.20
C LYS A 33 -0.18 -8.81 10.88
N LEU A 34 -0.40 -9.54 9.79
CA LEU A 34 -0.65 -8.93 8.47
C LEU A 34 -1.97 -8.15 8.46
N SER A 35 -3.02 -8.68 9.08
CA SER A 35 -4.29 -7.98 9.24
C SER A 35 -4.12 -6.66 10.00
N LYS A 36 -3.31 -6.65 11.06
CA LYS A 36 -3.05 -5.44 11.84
C LYS A 36 -2.34 -4.37 11.00
N ILE A 37 -1.32 -4.76 10.23
CA ILE A 37 -0.59 -3.85 9.33
C ILE A 37 -1.50 -3.34 8.20
N ALA A 38 -2.36 -4.18 7.65
CA ALA A 38 -3.30 -3.78 6.59
C ALA A 38 -4.39 -2.82 7.08
N SER A 39 -4.81 -2.94 8.35
CA SER A 39 -5.78 -2.02 8.95
C SER A 39 -5.17 -0.71 9.45
N GLU A 40 -3.86 -0.67 9.68
CA GLU A 40 -3.16 0.54 10.12
C GLU A 40 -2.86 1.41 8.90
N ALA A 41 -3.51 2.56 8.79
CA ALA A 41 -3.23 3.50 7.72
C ALA A 41 -1.75 3.94 7.81
N PRO A 42 -0.99 3.98 6.70
CA PRO A 42 0.35 4.53 6.73
C PRO A 42 0.27 6.03 7.01
N ILE A 43 0.58 6.43 8.24
CA ILE A 43 0.62 7.84 8.64
C ILE A 43 2.06 8.32 8.52
N ALA A 44 2.30 9.15 7.51
CA ALA A 44 3.57 9.88 7.41
C ALA A 44 3.70 10.85 8.59
N SER A 45 4.92 11.07 9.09
CA SER A 45 5.16 12.04 10.17
C SER A 45 4.69 13.44 9.77
N GLU A 46 4.30 14.24 10.76
CA GLU A 46 3.85 15.62 10.53
C GLU A 46 4.92 16.45 9.78
N ALA A 47 6.19 16.23 10.10
CA ALA A 47 7.32 16.84 9.40
C ALA A 47 7.34 16.48 7.90
N THR A 48 7.12 15.21 7.56
CA THR A 48 7.05 14.76 6.16
C THR A 48 5.84 15.33 5.46
N GLN A 49 4.67 15.34 6.11
CA GLN A 49 3.45 15.94 5.53
C GLN A 49 3.63 17.45 5.28
N SER A 50 4.23 18.17 6.24
CA SER A 50 4.54 19.60 6.14
C SER A 50 5.55 19.89 5.01
N ALA A 51 6.61 19.10 4.91
CA ALA A 51 7.61 19.22 3.84
C ALA A 51 7.00 18.97 2.45
N VAL A 52 6.16 17.95 2.29
CA VAL A 52 5.45 17.67 1.03
C VAL A 52 4.50 18.82 0.69
N LYS A 53 3.71 19.30 1.65
CA LYS A 53 2.81 20.44 1.44
C LYS A 53 3.57 21.69 0.99
N LYS A 54 4.71 21.99 1.62
CA LYS A 54 5.59 23.11 1.26
C LYS A 54 6.30 22.92 -0.08
N GLY A 55 6.60 21.68 -0.47
CA GLY A 55 7.14 21.35 -1.79
C GLY A 55 6.11 21.56 -2.90
N LEU A 56 4.90 21.05 -2.68
CA LEU A 56 3.80 21.12 -3.66
C LEU A 56 3.17 22.52 -3.76
N CYS A 57 3.19 23.33 -2.69
CA CYS A 57 2.62 24.68 -2.76
C CYS A 57 3.34 25.62 -3.74
N LYS A 58 4.56 25.27 -4.17
CA LYS A 58 5.30 26.00 -5.21
C LYS A 58 4.78 25.73 -6.62
N HIS A 59 4.03 24.64 -6.80
CA HIS A 59 3.46 24.27 -8.08
C HIS A 59 2.00 24.72 -8.11
N LYS A 60 1.71 25.78 -8.87
CA LYS A 60 0.33 26.06 -9.29
C LYS A 60 -0.10 24.94 -10.25
N ASN A 61 -1.35 24.50 -10.15
CA ASN A 61 -1.92 23.60 -11.16
C ASN A 61 -1.79 24.27 -12.53
N PRO A 62 -1.37 23.53 -13.58
CA PRO A 62 -1.34 24.07 -14.93
C PRO A 62 -2.70 24.70 -15.29
N ILE A 63 -2.65 25.89 -15.88
CA ILE A 63 -3.82 26.67 -16.26
C ILE A 63 -4.19 26.31 -17.69
N ALA A 64 -5.43 25.89 -17.93
CA ALA A 64 -5.92 25.66 -19.28
C ALA A 64 -6.23 26.99 -19.99
N PHE A 65 -5.76 27.15 -21.23
CA PHE A 65 -6.20 28.25 -22.07
C PHE A 65 -7.59 27.92 -22.66
N PRO A 66 -8.61 28.79 -22.50
CA PRO A 66 -9.99 28.45 -22.86
C PRO A 66 -10.22 28.12 -24.34
N GLU A 67 -9.49 28.76 -25.25
CA GLU A 67 -9.79 28.64 -26.69
C GLU A 67 -9.14 27.41 -27.33
N CYS A 68 -7.91 27.05 -26.93
CA CYS A 68 -7.19 25.92 -27.51
C CYS A 68 -7.03 24.72 -26.56
N GLY A 69 -7.46 24.84 -25.30
CA GLY A 69 -7.38 23.78 -24.29
C GLY A 69 -5.96 23.45 -23.79
N LYS A 70 -4.94 24.19 -24.25
CA LYS A 70 -3.54 23.91 -23.93
C LYS A 70 -3.22 24.33 -22.49
N LEU A 71 -2.54 23.46 -21.76
CA LEU A 71 -2.16 23.68 -20.36
C LEU A 71 -0.86 24.48 -20.26
N MET A 72 -0.90 25.60 -19.56
CA MET A 72 0.23 26.50 -19.31
C MET A 72 0.67 26.44 -17.86
N LYS A 73 1.98 26.57 -17.61
CA LYS A 73 2.55 26.50 -16.26
C LYS A 73 2.10 27.65 -15.35
N ASN A 74 1.75 28.81 -15.93
CA ASN A 74 1.34 30.01 -15.21
C ASN A 74 0.64 31.00 -16.16
N GLU A 75 0.09 32.08 -15.60
CA GLU A 75 -0.60 33.15 -16.36
C GLU A 75 0.31 33.85 -17.37
N ARG A 76 1.63 33.94 -17.09
CA ARG A 76 2.58 34.50 -18.05
C ARG A 76 2.63 33.64 -19.33
N GLY A 77 2.67 32.32 -19.18
CA GLY A 77 2.60 31.40 -20.32
C GLY A 77 1.29 31.51 -21.08
N VAL A 78 0.17 31.73 -20.38
CA VAL A 78 -1.12 32.02 -21.02
C VAL A 78 -1.06 33.31 -21.85
N LYS A 79 -0.54 34.40 -21.26
CA LYS A 79 -0.40 35.69 -21.95
C LYS A 79 0.49 35.59 -23.20
N GLN A 80 1.64 34.93 -23.10
CA GLN A 80 2.53 34.71 -24.25
C GLN A 80 1.84 33.91 -25.35
N HIS A 81 1.09 32.86 -24.99
CA HIS A 81 0.39 32.04 -25.97
C HIS A 81 -0.70 32.81 -26.72
N ILE A 82 -1.41 33.71 -26.04
CA ILE A 82 -2.40 34.61 -26.68
C ILE A 82 -1.71 35.51 -27.71
N THR A 83 -0.61 36.17 -27.31
CA THR A 83 0.16 37.06 -28.20
C THR A 83 0.75 36.32 -29.39
N GLU A 84 1.21 35.07 -29.22
CA GLU A 84 1.85 34.31 -30.31
C GLU A 84 0.88 33.67 -31.29
N MET A 85 -0.35 33.34 -30.87
CA MET A 85 -1.26 32.48 -31.66
C MET A 85 -2.59 33.14 -32.03
N HIS A 86 -2.96 34.25 -31.39
CA HIS A 86 -4.25 34.91 -31.54
C HIS A 86 -4.14 36.42 -31.86
N GLU A 87 -2.95 36.89 -32.27
CA GLU A 87 -2.74 38.20 -32.91
C GLU A 87 -2.67 38.08 -34.44
#